data_AF-A0A1Y6GM04-F1
#
_entry.id   AF-A0A1Y6GM04-F1
#
_cell.length_a   1.000
_cell.length_b   1.000
_cell.length_c   1.000
_cell.angle_alpha   90.00
_cell.angle_beta   90.00
_cell.angle_gamma   90.00
#
_symmetry.space_group_name_H-M   'P 1'
#
loop_
_entity.id
_entity.type
_entity.pdbx_description
1 polymer ?
#
loop_
_entity_poly.entity_id
_entity_poly.type
_entity_poly.pdbx_seq_one_letter_code
_entity_poly.pdbx_strand_id
1 'polypeptide(L)'
;MVKKISWLGLSVLLLSQVAIAENSSNWISVASNDTTEYSAKKGTFKNIKGESSILMMFDNKSDKTIKYYKVSIKNADCDNGFGKLSFFGMDGRLDFQGDYVADGNSVGAGMGDFICGVRIAAANAQNS
;
A
#
# COMPACT_ATOMS: atom_id res chain seq x y z
N MET A 1 19.47 52.43 -51.98
CA MET A 1 18.27 51.55 -52.03
C MET A 1 18.57 50.33 -51.19
N VAL A 2 17.94 50.20 -50.02
CA VAL A 2 18.26 49.18 -49.00
C VAL A 2 17.13 48.16 -48.92
N LYS A 3 17.53 46.89 -48.92
CA LYS A 3 16.74 45.68 -49.15
C LYS A 3 15.89 45.33 -47.92
N LYS A 4 14.59 45.08 -48.11
CA LYS A 4 13.64 44.69 -47.06
C LYS A 4 13.97 43.29 -46.53
N ILE A 5 14.25 43.17 -45.23
CA ILE A 5 14.44 41.88 -44.55
C ILE A 5 13.09 41.42 -44.01
N SER A 6 12.56 40.37 -44.65
CA SER A 6 11.37 39.63 -44.22
C SER A 6 11.69 38.85 -42.94
N TRP A 7 10.93 39.10 -41.86
CA TRP A 7 11.00 38.33 -40.63
C TRP A 7 10.24 37.01 -40.82
N LEU A 8 10.98 35.90 -40.95
CA LEU A 8 10.44 34.54 -40.93
C LEU A 8 10.25 34.09 -39.48
N GLY A 9 9.06 33.55 -39.21
CA GLY A 9 8.51 33.29 -37.88
C GLY A 9 9.21 32.22 -37.05
N LEU A 10 8.94 32.28 -35.75
CA LEU A 10 9.33 31.28 -34.76
C LEU A 10 8.06 30.75 -34.08
N SER A 11 7.40 29.77 -34.71
CA SER A 11 6.35 28.99 -34.05
C SER A 11 7.02 28.00 -33.11
N VAL A 12 7.05 28.34 -31.82
CA VAL A 12 7.46 27.42 -30.75
C VAL A 12 6.37 26.35 -30.62
N LEU A 13 6.66 25.15 -31.11
CA LEU A 13 5.86 23.96 -30.85
C LEU A 13 6.00 23.61 -29.36
N LEU A 14 5.06 24.07 -28.55
CA LEU A 14 4.85 23.58 -27.20
C LEU A 14 4.42 22.12 -27.29
N LEU A 15 5.39 21.21 -27.20
CA LEU A 15 5.13 19.79 -26.95
C LEU A 15 4.51 19.69 -25.55
N SER A 16 3.18 19.63 -25.49
CA SER A 16 2.47 19.28 -24.28
C SER A 16 2.86 17.85 -23.92
N GLN A 17 3.67 17.71 -22.87
CA GLN A 17 3.97 16.41 -22.29
C GLN A 17 2.66 15.91 -21.67
N VAL A 18 1.97 15.00 -22.34
CA VAL A 18 0.88 14.25 -21.74
C VAL A 18 1.49 13.31 -20.71
N ALA A 19 1.41 13.69 -19.43
CA ALA A 19 1.66 12.74 -18.36
C ALA A 19 0.50 11.73 -18.38
N ILE A 20 0.74 10.54 -18.94
CA ILE A 20 -0.17 9.42 -18.77
C ILE A 20 0.05 8.93 -17.34
N ALA A 21 -0.88 9.29 -16.45
CA ALA A 21 -1.01 8.63 -15.17
C ALA A 21 -1.44 7.18 -15.47
N GLU A 22 -0.50 6.25 -15.35
CA GLU A 22 -0.80 4.82 -15.47
C GLU A 22 -1.80 4.46 -14.38
N ASN A 23 -3.03 4.12 -14.77
CA ASN A 23 -4.15 3.88 -13.87
C ASN A 23 -4.05 2.49 -13.20
N SER A 24 -2.84 2.03 -12.88
CA SER A 24 -2.65 0.83 -12.08
C SER A 24 -2.87 1.22 -10.62
N SER A 25 -3.94 0.70 -10.02
CA SER A 25 -4.20 0.95 -8.60
C SER A 25 -2.96 0.55 -7.78
N ASN A 26 -2.48 1.50 -6.97
CA ASN A 26 -1.38 1.28 -6.02
C ASN A 26 -1.83 0.48 -4.79
N TRP A 27 -3.07 -0.01 -4.80
CA TRP A 27 -3.69 -0.80 -3.76
C TRP A 27 -3.87 -2.24 -4.23
N ILE A 28 -3.52 -3.19 -3.37
CA ILE A 28 -3.71 -4.63 -3.58
C ILE A 28 -4.81 -5.07 -2.62
N SER A 29 -5.88 -5.70 -3.14
CA SER A 29 -6.90 -6.34 -2.30
C SER A 29 -6.26 -7.46 -1.48
N VAL A 30 -6.50 -7.46 -0.18
CA VAL A 30 -5.91 -8.41 0.78
C VAL A 30 -6.98 -9.30 1.39
N ALA A 31 -8.09 -8.70 1.81
CA ALA A 31 -9.21 -9.40 2.43
C ALA A 31 -10.47 -8.57 2.23
N SER A 32 -11.62 -9.22 2.40
CA SER A 32 -12.92 -8.53 2.41
C SER A 32 -13.88 -9.22 3.36
N ASN A 33 -14.90 -8.49 3.77
CA ASN A 33 -16.12 -9.02 4.34
C ASN A 33 -17.31 -8.38 3.62
N ASP A 34 -18.53 -8.67 4.07
CA ASP A 34 -19.77 -8.22 3.42
C ASP A 34 -19.85 -6.70 3.24
N THR A 35 -19.18 -5.91 4.09
CA THR A 35 -19.30 -4.45 4.09
C THR A 35 -18.02 -3.72 3.75
N THR A 36 -16.85 -4.36 3.91
CA THR A 36 -15.56 -3.68 3.91
C THR A 36 -14.54 -4.41 3.05
N GLU A 37 -13.92 -3.66 2.15
CA GLU A 37 -12.74 -4.09 1.39
C GLU A 37 -11.46 -3.63 2.11
N TYR A 38 -10.51 -4.53 2.28
CA TYR A 38 -9.23 -4.26 2.92
C TYR A 38 -8.11 -4.38 1.91
N SER A 39 -7.42 -3.27 1.65
CA SER A 39 -6.36 -3.19 0.63
C SER A 39 -5.04 -2.71 1.20
N ALA A 40 -3.92 -3.28 0.75
CA ALA A 40 -2.57 -2.84 1.13
C ALA A 40 -1.95 -1.91 0.07
N LYS A 41 -1.22 -0.87 0.49
CA LYS A 41 -0.53 0.05 -0.42
C LYS A 41 0.84 -0.49 -0.84
N LYS A 42 1.05 -0.63 -2.14
CA LYS A 42 2.35 -0.98 -2.74
C LYS A 42 3.45 -0.02 -2.27
N GLY A 43 4.65 -0.55 -2.05
CA GLY A 43 5.84 0.24 -1.67
C GLY A 43 5.86 0.74 -0.22
N THR A 44 4.85 0.42 0.60
CA THR A 44 4.80 0.87 2.01
C THR A 44 5.25 -0.18 3.01
N PHE A 45 5.55 -1.39 2.56
CA PHE A 45 6.06 -2.44 3.44
C PHE A 45 7.38 -2.00 4.10
N LYS A 46 7.49 -2.23 5.40
CA LYS A 46 8.70 -2.04 6.19
C LYS A 46 8.88 -3.23 7.13
N ASN A 47 10.10 -3.75 7.20
CA ASN A 47 10.52 -4.66 8.24
C ASN A 47 11.61 -3.97 9.07
N ILE A 48 11.32 -3.61 10.32
CA ILE A 48 12.21 -2.85 11.19
C ILE A 48 12.20 -3.47 12.57
N LYS A 49 13.39 -3.79 13.11
CA LYS A 49 13.57 -4.29 14.49
C LYS A 49 12.67 -5.48 14.85
N GLY A 50 12.49 -6.42 13.91
CA GLY A 50 11.69 -7.62 14.15
C GLY A 50 10.17 -7.40 14.02
N GLU A 51 9.73 -6.26 13.51
CA GLU A 51 8.32 -5.98 13.21
C GLU A 51 8.12 -5.70 11.73
N SER A 52 7.15 -6.38 11.14
CA SER A 52 6.67 -6.17 9.78
C SER A 52 5.47 -5.24 9.79
N SER A 53 5.43 -4.26 8.90
CA SER A 53 4.31 -3.32 8.80
C SER A 53 4.02 -2.89 7.38
N ILE A 54 2.77 -2.50 7.12
CA ILE A 54 2.32 -1.98 5.83
C ILE A 54 1.16 -1.00 6.02
N LEU A 55 0.97 -0.07 5.07
CA LEU A 55 -0.20 0.80 5.05
C LEU A 55 -1.38 0.05 4.43
N MET A 56 -2.51 0.02 5.13
CA MET A 56 -3.76 -0.55 4.65
C MET A 56 -4.89 0.48 4.61
N MET A 57 -5.80 0.28 3.66
CA MET A 57 -7.04 1.00 3.47
C MET A 57 -8.22 0.09 3.82
N PHE A 58 -9.12 0.63 4.63
CA PHE A 58 -10.34 -0.02 5.08
C PHE A 58 -11.49 0.75 4.45
N ASP A 59 -12.03 0.24 3.36
CA ASP A 59 -13.06 0.89 2.54
C ASP A 59 -14.42 0.27 2.86
N ASN A 60 -15.10 0.85 3.84
CA ASN A 60 -16.40 0.41 4.30
C ASN A 60 -17.49 1.00 3.38
N LYS A 61 -18.09 0.11 2.60
CA LYS A 61 -19.13 0.41 1.61
C LYS A 61 -20.49 0.71 2.24
N SER A 62 -20.78 0.13 3.40
CA SER A 62 -22.01 0.41 4.16
C SER A 62 -22.04 1.87 4.62
N ASP A 63 -20.97 2.30 5.27
CA ASP A 63 -20.91 3.63 5.90
C ASP A 63 -20.32 4.70 4.97
N LYS A 64 -19.87 4.30 3.77
CA LYS A 64 -19.17 5.14 2.78
C LYS A 64 -17.95 5.83 3.39
N THR A 65 -17.23 5.14 4.27
CA THR A 65 -16.05 5.67 4.95
C THR A 65 -14.80 4.91 4.53
N ILE A 66 -13.70 5.66 4.41
CA ILE A 66 -12.37 5.11 4.18
C ILE A 66 -11.51 5.44 5.38
N LYS A 67 -10.92 4.43 6.00
CA LYS A 67 -9.91 4.57 7.06
C LYS A 67 -8.57 4.03 6.59
N TYR A 68 -7.49 4.62 7.09
CA TYR A 68 -6.13 4.17 6.81
C TYR A 68 -5.43 3.80 8.11
N TYR A 69 -4.73 2.67 8.08
CA TYR A 69 -3.99 2.16 9.22
C TYR A 69 -2.60 1.71 8.80
N LYS A 70 -1.59 2.04 9.60
CA LYS A 70 -0.35 1.26 9.59
C LYS A 70 -0.65 -0.01 10.35
N VAL A 71 -0.70 -1.14 9.65
CA VAL A 71 -0.93 -2.45 10.24
C VAL A 71 0.43 -3.09 10.46
N SER A 72 0.70 -3.58 11.66
CA SER A 72 1.94 -4.28 11.96
C SER A 72 1.72 -5.61 12.68
N ILE A 73 2.70 -6.49 12.50
CA ILE A 73 2.78 -7.81 13.12
C ILE A 73 4.23 -8.09 13.48
N LYS A 74 4.46 -8.74 14.61
CA LYS A 74 5.81 -9.18 14.98
C LYS A 74 6.26 -10.27 14.02
N ASN A 75 7.54 -10.26 13.65
CA ASN A 75 8.12 -11.31 12.81
C ASN A 75 7.96 -12.68 13.49
N ALA A 76 8.13 -12.75 14.82
CA ALA A 76 7.91 -13.97 15.58
C ALA A 76 6.46 -14.50 15.47
N ASP A 77 5.46 -13.61 15.43
CA ASP A 77 4.06 -14.02 15.27
C ASP A 77 3.81 -14.57 13.86
N CYS A 78 4.45 -13.99 12.84
CA CYS A 78 4.48 -14.60 11.49
C CYS A 78 5.13 -15.98 11.49
N ASP A 79 6.26 -16.13 12.17
CA ASP A 79 7.02 -17.39 12.22
C ASP A 79 6.27 -18.48 13.00
N ASN A 80 5.49 -18.08 14.02
CA ASN A 80 4.66 -18.98 14.83
C ASN A 80 3.32 -19.34 14.15
N GLY A 81 2.89 -18.56 13.17
CA GLY A 81 1.58 -18.72 12.52
C GLY A 81 0.40 -18.26 13.38
N PHE A 82 0.64 -17.53 14.48
CA PHE A 82 -0.41 -16.92 15.29
C PHE A 82 0.16 -15.77 16.14
N GLY A 83 -0.71 -14.84 16.54
CA GLY A 83 -0.31 -13.72 17.38
C GLY A 83 -1.28 -12.54 17.29
N LYS A 84 -0.74 -11.32 17.23
CA LYS A 84 -1.54 -10.09 17.20
C LYS A 84 -1.12 -9.17 16.05
N LEU A 85 -2.13 -8.66 15.35
CA LEU A 85 -2.02 -7.47 14.51
C LEU A 85 -2.22 -6.22 15.36
N SER A 86 -1.39 -5.21 15.13
CA SER A 86 -1.51 -3.89 15.75
C SER A 86 -1.87 -2.85 14.69
N PHE A 87 -2.95 -2.10 14.92
CA PHE A 87 -3.49 -1.12 14.00
C PHE A 87 -3.23 0.28 14.53
N PHE A 88 -2.38 1.02 13.84
CA PHE A 88 -2.00 2.37 14.24
C PHE A 88 -2.62 3.40 13.30
N GLY A 89 -3.16 4.47 13.89
CA GLY A 89 -3.55 5.66 13.15
C GLY A 89 -2.36 6.32 12.45
N MET A 90 -2.63 7.28 11.57
CA MET A 90 -1.57 8.02 10.85
C MET A 90 -0.75 8.95 11.76
N ASP A 91 -1.26 9.25 12.95
CA ASP A 91 -0.55 9.92 14.03
C ASP A 91 0.42 8.99 14.79
N GLY A 92 0.44 7.69 14.44
CA GLY A 92 1.27 6.66 15.06
C GLY A 92 0.72 6.11 16.37
N ARG A 93 -0.47 6.55 16.82
CA ARG A 93 -1.11 6.00 18.03
C ARG A 93 -1.74 4.65 17.72
N LEU A 94 -1.58 3.71 18.65
CA LEU A 94 -2.28 2.43 18.58
C LEU A 94 -3.79 2.68 18.76
N ASP A 95 -4.58 2.28 17.76
CA ASP A 95 -6.04 2.38 17.79
C ASP A 95 -6.64 1.11 18.37
N PHE A 96 -6.27 -0.06 17.81
CA PHE A 96 -6.71 -1.36 18.31
C PHE A 96 -5.73 -2.49 17.93
N GLN A 97 -5.99 -3.68 18.47
CA GLN A 97 -5.32 -4.93 18.12
C GLN A 97 -6.32 -5.97 17.65
N GLY A 98 -5.90 -6.83 16.73
CA GLY A 98 -6.69 -7.96 16.22
C GLY A 98 -5.93 -9.26 16.33
N ASP A 99 -6.66 -10.37 16.38
CA ASP A 99 -6.06 -11.71 16.38
C ASP A 99 -5.54 -12.08 14.99
N TYR A 100 -4.37 -12.69 14.97
CA TYR A 100 -3.81 -13.35 13.79
C TYR A 100 -3.73 -14.85 14.04
N VAL A 101 -4.24 -15.62 13.08
CA VAL A 101 -4.07 -17.06 12.96
C VAL A 101 -3.84 -17.34 11.48
N ALA A 102 -2.69 -17.92 11.16
CA ALA A 102 -2.31 -18.25 9.79
C ALA A 102 -3.33 -19.19 9.14
N ASP A 103 -3.61 -18.97 7.85
CA ASP A 103 -4.56 -19.76 7.07
C ASP A 103 -5.99 -19.81 7.69
N GLY A 104 -6.31 -18.83 8.53
CA GLY A 104 -7.62 -18.69 9.16
C GLY A 104 -8.66 -18.01 8.25
N ASN A 105 -9.93 -18.07 8.66
CA ASN A 105 -11.06 -17.51 7.89
C ASN A 105 -11.43 -16.07 8.29
N SER A 106 -10.55 -15.36 9.00
CA SER A 106 -10.83 -13.99 9.46
C SER A 106 -10.12 -12.95 8.59
N VAL A 107 -10.63 -11.72 8.60
CA VAL A 107 -9.92 -10.57 7.99
C VAL A 107 -8.52 -10.42 8.59
N GLY A 108 -8.37 -10.68 9.90
CA GLY A 108 -7.07 -10.65 10.58
C GLY A 108 -6.11 -11.73 10.05
N ALA A 109 -6.59 -12.94 9.75
CA ALA A 109 -5.80 -13.97 9.11
C ALA A 109 -5.29 -13.50 7.73
N GLY A 110 -6.18 -13.06 6.85
CA GLY A 110 -5.80 -12.59 5.51
C GLY A 110 -4.82 -11.41 5.52
N MET A 111 -5.00 -10.45 6.43
CA MET A 111 -4.05 -9.35 6.63
C MET A 111 -2.68 -9.83 7.11
N GLY A 112 -2.66 -10.72 8.11
CA GLY A 112 -1.43 -11.26 8.65
C GLY A 112 -0.69 -12.08 7.60
N ASP A 113 -1.36 -13.00 6.93
CA ASP A 113 -0.78 -13.86 5.89
C ASP A 113 -0.20 -13.03 4.74
N PHE A 114 -0.88 -11.97 4.33
CA PHE A 114 -0.34 -11.03 3.35
C PHE A 114 0.95 -10.36 3.84
N ILE A 115 0.96 -9.79 5.04
CA ILE A 115 2.15 -9.11 5.58
C ILE A 115 3.32 -10.10 5.77
N CYS A 116 3.03 -11.29 6.29
CA CYS A 116 4.02 -12.34 6.52
C CYS A 116 4.58 -12.88 5.20
N GLY A 117 3.73 -13.08 4.18
CA GLY A 117 4.15 -13.47 2.83
C GLY A 117 5.02 -12.42 2.16
N VAL A 118 4.65 -11.14 2.25
CA VAL A 118 5.48 -10.03 1.74
C VAL A 118 6.85 -9.98 2.42
N ARG A 119 6.91 -10.23 3.75
CA ARG A 119 8.18 -10.31 4.48
C ARG A 119 9.09 -11.41 3.91
N ILE A 120 8.56 -12.61 3.67
CA ILE A 120 9.31 -13.73 3.13
C ILE A 120 9.82 -13.39 1.71
N ALA A 121 8.95 -12.86 0.86
CA ALA A 121 9.34 -12.44 -0.49
C ALA A 121 10.43 -11.36 -0.48
N ALA A 122 10.32 -10.36 0.40
CA ALA A 122 11.31 -9.30 0.55
C ALA A 122 12.65 -9.83 1.06
N ALA A 123 12.65 -10.77 2.01
CA ALA A 123 13.89 -11.39 2.50
C ALA A 123 14.59 -12.21 1.41
N ASN A 124 13.83 -12.96 0.61
CA ASN A 124 14.38 -13.76 -0.49
C ASN A 124 14.98 -12.87 -1.61
N ALA A 125 14.35 -11.74 -1.91
CA ALA A 125 14.85 -10.79 -2.90
C ALA A 125 16.14 -10.07 -2.47
N GLN A 126 16.44 -9.98 -1.17
CA GLN A 126 17.71 -9.42 -0.67
C GLN A 126 18.87 -10.43 -0.72
N ASN A 127 18.55 -11.72 -0.77
CA ASN A 127 19.53 -12.82 -0.80
C ASN A 127 19.79 -13.35 -2.23
N SER A 128 19.13 -12.79 -3.24
CA SER A 128 19.31 -13.10 -4.67
C SER A 128 20.20 -12.06 -5.34
#